data_AF-A0A9E3Z6C3-F1
#
_entry.id   AF-A0A9E3Z6C3-F1
#
_cell.length_a   1.000
_cell.length_b   1.000
_cell.length_c   1.000
_cell.angle_alpha   90.00
_cell.angle_beta   90.00
_cell.angle_gamma   90.00
#
_symmetry.space_group_name_H-M   'P 1'
#
loop_
_entity.id
_entity.type
_entity.pdbx_description
1 polymer ?
#
loop_
_entity_poly.entity_id
_entity_poly.type
_entity_poly.pdbx_seq_one_letter_code
_entity_poly.pdbx_strand_id
1 'polypeptide(L)'
;MPKLNLSADEVLTTTRAVRKRLDLDRALDMDDIRQCLEIALQGPSGSNSQGWSFVLVTDREKIEAIAEYYQQAFAEYEAGPHQPTRHHVEDPSMAKTQERVLDSAQHLAARLGKMPALLIPCCNGRADIPGLPL
;
A
#
# COMPACT_ATOMS: atom_id res chain seq x y z
N MET A 1 -1.35 17.95 11.14
CA MET A 1 -1.99 18.04 9.80
C MET A 1 -2.92 19.25 9.58
N PRO A 2 -2.91 19.89 8.39
CA PRO A 2 -3.89 20.90 7.99
C PRO A 2 -5.29 20.29 7.79
N LYS A 3 -6.34 20.99 8.24
CA LYS A 3 -7.74 20.57 8.02
C LYS A 3 -8.20 21.04 6.64
N LEU A 4 -8.58 20.09 5.77
CA LEU A 4 -8.97 20.37 4.39
C LEU A 4 -10.48 20.60 4.18
N ASN A 5 -11.30 20.51 5.25
CA ASN A 5 -12.76 20.67 5.20
C ASN A 5 -13.46 19.79 4.14
N LEU A 6 -12.96 18.58 3.93
CA LEU A 6 -13.55 17.61 3.00
C LEU A 6 -14.69 16.82 3.69
N SER A 7 -15.77 16.57 2.96
CA SER A 7 -16.80 15.61 3.32
C SER A 7 -16.30 14.17 3.22
N ALA A 8 -17.02 13.22 3.84
CA ALA A 8 -16.72 11.79 3.73
C ALA A 8 -16.73 11.32 2.28
N ASP A 9 -17.70 11.77 1.48
CA ASP A 9 -17.81 11.43 0.06
C ASP A 9 -16.59 11.94 -0.73
N GLU A 10 -16.15 13.18 -0.48
CA GLU A 10 -14.95 13.72 -1.12
C GLU A 10 -13.70 12.93 -0.74
N VAL A 11 -13.52 12.57 0.54
CA VAL A 11 -12.37 11.74 0.96
C VAL A 11 -12.37 10.40 0.23
N LEU A 12 -13.50 9.69 0.23
CA LEU A 12 -13.58 8.34 -0.32
C LEU A 12 -13.50 8.31 -1.85
N THR A 13 -14.07 9.30 -2.54
CA THR A 13 -14.10 9.34 -4.01
C THR A 13 -12.83 9.92 -4.63
N THR A 14 -11.99 10.61 -3.85
CA THR A 14 -10.72 11.21 -4.33
C THR A 14 -9.47 10.46 -3.88
N THR A 15 -9.55 9.60 -2.86
CA THR A 15 -8.41 8.77 -2.45
C THR A 15 -7.97 7.84 -3.59
N ARG A 16 -6.67 7.81 -3.90
CA ARG A 16 -6.07 6.98 -4.96
C ARG A 16 -4.83 6.29 -4.42
N ALA A 17 -4.45 5.18 -5.05
CA ALA A 17 -3.12 4.59 -4.85
C ALA A 17 -2.05 5.48 -5.51
N VAL A 18 -1.45 6.39 -4.73
CA VAL A 18 -0.41 7.32 -5.22
C VAL A 18 0.95 6.62 -5.17
N ARG A 19 1.59 6.47 -6.33
CA ARG A 19 2.92 5.84 -6.46
C ARG A 19 3.96 6.78 -7.08
N LYS A 20 3.59 7.47 -8.17
CA LYS A 20 4.51 8.32 -8.95
C LYS A 20 4.70 9.75 -8.44
N ARG A 21 3.77 10.25 -7.62
CA ARG A 21 3.74 11.65 -7.15
C ARG A 21 4.16 11.79 -5.69
N LEU A 22 4.77 10.74 -5.13
CA LEU A 22 5.27 10.79 -3.76
C LEU A 22 6.54 11.65 -3.74
N ASP A 23 6.57 12.61 -2.83
CA ASP A 23 7.78 13.35 -2.47
C ASP A 23 8.54 12.53 -1.44
N LEU A 24 9.63 11.90 -1.88
CA LEU A 24 10.41 10.95 -1.07
C LEU A 24 11.46 11.64 -0.20
N ASP A 25 11.77 12.90 -0.50
CA ASP A 25 12.78 13.69 0.20
C ASP A 25 12.15 14.51 1.33
N ARG A 26 10.82 14.63 1.33
CA ARG A 26 10.07 15.28 2.41
C ARG A 26 10.17 14.47 3.71
N ALA A 27 10.70 15.12 4.75
CA ALA A 27 10.66 14.59 6.11
C ALA A 27 9.22 14.35 6.59
N LEU A 28 9.01 13.23 7.27
CA LEU A 28 7.73 12.88 7.89
C LEU A 28 7.76 13.22 9.38
N ASP A 29 6.69 13.84 9.86
CA ASP A 29 6.45 14.01 11.28
C ASP A 29 5.79 12.73 11.85
N MET A 30 6.35 12.23 12.95
CA MET A 30 5.82 11.06 13.64
C MET A 30 4.41 11.29 14.20
N ASP A 31 4.07 12.53 14.54
CA ASP A 31 2.74 12.87 15.03
C ASP A 31 1.69 12.82 13.91
N ASP A 32 2.06 13.20 12.68
CA ASP A 32 1.19 13.03 11.52
C ASP A 32 0.93 11.53 11.25
N ILE A 33 1.94 10.67 11.35
CA ILE A 33 1.77 9.21 11.19
C ILE A 33 0.87 8.63 12.28
N ARG A 34 1.07 9.01 13.55
CA ARG A 34 0.20 8.57 14.65
C ARG A 34 -1.25 9.01 14.45
N GLN A 35 -1.46 10.26 14.06
CA GLN A 35 -2.81 10.78 13.80
C GLN A 35 -3.50 9.99 12.68
N CYS A 36 -2.79 9.64 11.60
CA CYS A 36 -3.32 8.77 10.55
C CYS A 36 -3.68 7.37 11.08
N LEU A 37 -2.84 6.80 11.93
CA LEU A 37 -3.10 5.48 12.53
C LEU A 37 -4.31 5.50 13.47
N GLU A 38 -4.47 6.54 14.29
CA GLU A 38 -5.64 6.71 15.16
C GLU A 38 -6.97 6.74 14.39
N ILE A 39 -6.97 7.38 13.21
CA ILE A 39 -8.11 7.39 12.30
C ILE A 39 -8.34 5.97 11.73
N ALA A 40 -7.29 5.28 11.31
CA ALA A 40 -7.40 3.92 10.76
C ALA A 40 -7.98 2.92 11.78
N LEU A 41 -7.70 3.10 13.08
CA LEU A 41 -8.23 2.28 14.16
C LEU A 41 -9.76 2.43 14.38
N GLN A 42 -10.42 3.40 13.72
CA GLN A 42 -11.89 3.49 13.72
C GLN A 42 -12.55 2.46 12.79
N GLY A 43 -11.77 1.67 12.05
CA GLY A 43 -12.29 0.55 11.25
C GLY A 43 -13.03 -0.47 12.14
N PRO A 44 -14.14 -1.06 11.66
CA PRO A 44 -14.88 -2.05 12.44
C PRO A 44 -14.10 -3.36 12.60
N SER A 45 -14.21 -4.03 13.76
CA SER A 45 -13.71 -5.39 13.97
C SER A 45 -14.77 -6.28 14.61
N GLY A 46 -14.82 -7.55 14.16
CA GLY A 46 -15.73 -8.56 14.71
C GLY A 46 -15.49 -8.73 16.21
N SER A 47 -16.55 -8.59 17.00
CA SER A 47 -16.51 -8.65 18.47
C SER A 47 -15.49 -7.70 19.12
N ASN A 48 -15.13 -6.60 18.46
CA ASN A 48 -14.07 -5.68 18.90
C ASN A 48 -12.72 -6.40 19.16
N SER A 49 -12.45 -7.48 18.43
CA SER A 49 -11.26 -8.31 18.65
C SER A 49 -9.94 -7.63 18.25
N GLN A 50 -10.00 -6.62 17.37
CA GLN A 50 -8.85 -5.82 16.93
C GLN A 50 -7.62 -6.69 16.60
N GLY A 51 -7.83 -7.76 15.82
CA GLY A 51 -6.79 -8.71 15.42
C GLY A 51 -5.73 -8.15 14.48
N TRP A 52 -5.65 -6.83 14.33
CA TRP A 52 -4.64 -6.14 13.54
C TRP A 52 -3.51 -5.61 14.43
N SER A 53 -2.33 -5.55 13.86
CA SER A 53 -1.18 -4.79 14.38
C SER A 53 -0.62 -3.97 13.24
N PHE A 54 0.03 -2.85 13.55
CA PHE A 54 0.67 -2.02 12.54
C PHE A 54 2.13 -1.86 12.90
N VAL A 55 3.02 -2.27 12.00
CA VAL A 55 4.47 -2.13 12.17
C VAL A 55 4.92 -0.93 11.35
N LEU A 56 5.36 0.11 12.04
CA LEU A 56 6.00 1.25 11.42
C LEU A 56 7.52 1.02 11.34
N VAL A 57 8.05 1.05 10.12
CA VAL A 57 9.47 0.91 9.83
C VAL A 57 10.01 2.26 9.34
N THR A 58 10.92 2.85 10.10
CA THR A 58 11.65 4.09 9.74
C THR A 58 13.16 3.87 9.59
N ASP A 59 13.64 2.68 9.96
CA ASP A 59 15.04 2.29 9.84
C ASP A 59 15.41 2.05 8.37
N ARG A 60 16.46 2.75 7.89
CA ARG A 60 16.85 2.79 6.48
C ARG A 60 17.27 1.42 5.96
N GLU A 61 18.08 0.69 6.72
CA GLU A 61 18.58 -0.65 6.35
C GLU A 61 17.42 -1.64 6.26
N LYS A 62 16.47 -1.59 7.20
CA LYS A 62 15.27 -2.45 7.15
C LYS A 62 14.38 -2.13 5.96
N ILE A 63 14.17 -0.86 5.63
CA ILE A 63 13.35 -0.48 4.46
C ILE A 63 14.05 -0.93 3.17
N GLU A 64 15.38 -0.85 3.08
CA GLU A 64 16.15 -1.39 1.95
C GLU A 64 15.97 -2.89 1.81
N ALA A 65 16.16 -3.65 2.88
CA ALA A 65 15.94 -5.10 2.88
C ALA A 65 14.50 -5.48 2.48
N ILE A 66 13.50 -4.76 3.01
CA ILE A 66 12.09 -4.96 2.64
C ILE A 66 11.88 -4.66 1.14
N ALA A 67 12.53 -3.63 0.61
CA ALA A 67 12.44 -3.27 -0.79
C ALA A 67 13.04 -4.33 -1.72
N GLU A 68 14.13 -4.97 -1.33
CA GLU A 68 14.71 -6.10 -2.08
C GLU A 68 13.71 -7.26 -2.19
N TYR A 69 13.12 -7.70 -1.08
CA TYR A 69 12.09 -8.74 -1.11
C TYR A 69 10.86 -8.32 -1.91
N TYR A 70 10.42 -7.07 -1.77
CA TYR A 70 9.30 -6.55 -2.54
C TYR A 70 9.59 -6.57 -4.03
N GLN A 71 10.80 -6.19 -4.45
CA GLN A 71 11.21 -6.19 -5.85
C GLN A 71 11.24 -7.61 -6.42
N GLN A 72 11.74 -8.59 -5.66
CA GLN A 72 11.72 -10.00 -6.06
C GLN A 72 10.29 -10.50 -6.26
N ALA A 73 9.42 -10.30 -5.25
CA ALA A 73 8.01 -10.68 -5.34
C ALA A 73 7.27 -9.96 -6.48
N PHE A 74 7.58 -8.69 -6.72
CA PHE A 74 6.99 -7.92 -7.82
C PHE A 74 7.43 -8.46 -9.19
N ALA A 75 8.69 -8.84 -9.36
CA ALA A 75 9.17 -9.43 -10.61
C ALA A 75 8.46 -10.76 -10.93
N GLU A 76 8.21 -11.60 -9.92
CA GLU A 76 7.40 -12.82 -10.07
C GLU A 76 5.95 -12.50 -10.43
N TYR A 77 5.33 -11.54 -9.74
CA TYR A 77 3.97 -11.08 -10.03
C TYR A 77 3.83 -10.54 -11.46
N GLU A 78 4.80 -9.75 -11.90
CA GLU A 78 4.84 -9.14 -13.24
C GLU A 78 5.03 -10.17 -14.34
N ALA A 79 5.88 -11.19 -14.12
CA ALA A 79 6.01 -12.31 -15.06
C ALA A 79 4.77 -13.22 -15.06
N GLY A 80 4.02 -13.23 -13.95
CA GLY A 80 2.90 -14.10 -13.67
C GLY A 80 1.62 -13.81 -14.47
N PRO A 81 0.63 -14.72 -14.38
CA PRO A 81 -0.67 -14.57 -15.03
C PRO A 81 -1.53 -13.46 -14.42
N HIS A 82 -1.23 -13.03 -13.18
CA HIS A 82 -2.03 -12.05 -12.44
C HIS A 82 -1.62 -10.59 -12.66
N GLN A 83 -0.67 -10.31 -13.56
CA GLN A 83 -0.25 -8.94 -13.87
C GLN A 83 -1.39 -8.09 -14.48
N PRO A 84 -1.40 -6.75 -14.30
CA PRO A 84 -2.52 -5.89 -14.66
C PRO A 84 -2.96 -5.98 -16.13
N THR A 85 -2.01 -6.11 -17.05
CA THR A 85 -2.23 -6.15 -18.51
C THR A 85 -2.79 -7.47 -19.02
N ARG A 86 -2.86 -8.51 -18.18
CA ARG A 86 -3.47 -9.81 -18.49
C ARG A 86 -4.92 -9.92 -18.02
N HIS A 87 -5.42 -8.94 -17.27
CA HIS A 87 -6.85 -8.84 -16.96
C HIS A 87 -7.59 -8.15 -18.12
N HIS A 88 -8.91 -8.26 -18.20
CA HIS A 88 -9.78 -7.53 -19.14
C HIS A 88 -9.27 -7.43 -20.60
N VAL A 89 -8.57 -8.46 -21.08
CA VAL A 89 -7.96 -8.49 -22.42
C VAL A 89 -9.01 -8.43 -23.53
N GLU A 90 -10.24 -8.82 -23.20
CA GLU A 90 -11.42 -8.75 -24.04
C GLU A 90 -11.97 -7.33 -24.22
N ASP A 91 -11.54 -6.35 -23.42
CA ASP A 91 -11.98 -4.95 -23.49
C ASP A 91 -10.82 -4.03 -23.91
N PRO A 92 -10.70 -3.69 -25.21
CA PRO A 92 -9.65 -2.79 -25.71
C PRO A 92 -9.64 -1.40 -25.07
N SER A 93 -10.78 -0.94 -24.50
CA SER A 93 -10.84 0.36 -23.84
C SER A 93 -10.02 0.40 -22.54
N MET A 94 -9.77 -0.77 -21.94
CA MET A 94 -9.04 -0.91 -20.68
C MET A 94 -7.52 -0.95 -20.85
N ALA A 95 -7.02 -1.23 -22.06
CA ALA A 95 -5.59 -1.41 -22.33
C ALA A 95 -4.73 -0.25 -21.80
N LYS A 96 -5.08 1.00 -22.14
CA LYS A 96 -4.37 2.20 -21.67
C LYS A 96 -4.43 2.37 -20.14
N THR A 97 -5.50 1.93 -19.50
CA THR A 97 -5.61 2.00 -18.04
C THR A 97 -4.70 0.97 -17.39
N GLN A 98 -4.66 -0.25 -17.92
CA GLN A 98 -3.82 -1.32 -17.39
C GLN A 98 -2.33 -1.04 -17.59
N GLU A 99 -1.94 -0.50 -18.74
CA GLU A 99 -0.58 -0.03 -18.98
C GLU A 99 -0.17 1.00 -17.92
N ARG A 100 -1.01 2.00 -17.65
CA ARG A 100 -0.76 3.01 -16.60
C ARG A 100 -0.67 2.40 -15.20
N VAL A 101 -1.47 1.37 -14.90
CA VAL A 101 -1.42 0.67 -13.61
C VAL A 101 -0.11 -0.10 -13.46
N LEU A 102 0.31 -0.84 -14.49
CA LEU A 102 1.57 -1.58 -14.49
C LEU A 102 2.77 -0.64 -14.36
N ASP A 103 2.84 0.39 -15.19
CA ASP A 103 3.89 1.43 -15.17
C ASP A 103 3.94 2.17 -13.81
N SER A 104 2.79 2.43 -13.18
CA SER A 104 2.72 2.97 -11.82
C SER A 104 3.24 1.98 -10.76
N ALA A 105 2.96 0.68 -10.91
CA ALA A 105 3.44 -0.35 -9.98
C ALA A 105 4.96 -0.59 -10.10
N GLN A 106 5.48 -0.69 -11.33
CA GLN A 106 6.92 -0.76 -11.62
C GLN A 106 7.67 0.42 -10.99
N HIS A 107 7.12 1.63 -11.08
CA HIS A 107 7.72 2.81 -10.48
C HIS A 107 7.85 2.71 -8.96
N LEU A 108 6.83 2.17 -8.28
CA LEU A 108 6.89 1.95 -6.83
C LEU A 108 7.93 0.87 -6.50
N ALA A 109 7.91 -0.27 -7.19
CA ALA A 109 8.86 -1.36 -6.95
C ALA A 109 10.32 -0.89 -7.05
N ALA A 110 10.64 -0.08 -8.06
CA ALA A 110 11.97 0.48 -8.25
C ALA A 110 12.37 1.56 -7.22
N ARG A 111 11.42 2.09 -6.44
CA ARG A 111 11.66 3.21 -5.51
C ARG A 111 11.25 2.94 -4.07
N LEU A 112 10.74 1.76 -3.73
CA LEU A 112 10.28 1.45 -2.37
C LEU A 112 11.40 1.63 -1.34
N GLY A 113 12.64 1.29 -1.71
CA GLY A 113 13.85 1.51 -0.91
C GLY A 113 14.23 2.99 -0.73
N LYS A 114 13.45 3.94 -1.24
CA LYS A 114 13.62 5.38 -0.97
C LYS A 114 12.53 5.95 -0.08
N MET A 115 11.54 5.14 0.32
CA MET A 115 10.48 5.62 1.20
C MET A 115 11.06 6.03 2.56
N PRO A 116 10.66 7.17 3.13
CA PRO A 116 11.11 7.61 4.45
C PRO A 116 10.50 6.78 5.59
N ALA A 117 9.37 6.12 5.34
CA ALA A 117 8.75 5.17 6.26
C ALA A 117 7.88 4.16 5.51
N LEU A 118 7.70 2.97 6.08
CA LEU A 118 6.72 1.97 5.68
C LEU A 118 5.80 1.64 6.85
N LEU A 119 4.48 1.75 6.66
CA LEU A 119 3.50 1.26 7.63
C LEU A 119 2.93 -0.07 7.10
N ILE A 120 3.28 -1.17 7.77
CA ILE A 120 2.92 -2.52 7.35
C ILE A 120 1.77 -3.00 8.26
N PRO A 121 0.55 -3.17 7.72
CA PRO A 121 -0.53 -3.82 8.45
C PRO A 121 -0.23 -5.32 8.60
N CYS A 122 -0.45 -5.83 9.80
CA CYS A 122 -0.29 -7.23 10.15
C CYS A 122 -1.59 -7.73 10.78
N CYS A 123 -1.88 -9.01 10.61
CA CYS A 123 -2.98 -9.69 11.29
C CYS A 123 -2.43 -10.75 12.24
N ASN A 124 -3.13 -10.94 13.36
CA ASN A 124 -2.82 -12.01 14.31
C ASN A 124 -3.15 -13.37 13.67
N GLY A 125 -2.24 -14.33 13.82
CA GLY A 125 -2.36 -15.66 13.24
C GLY A 125 -1.08 -16.06 12.54
N ARG A 126 -1.08 -17.24 11.92
CA ARG A 126 0.00 -17.65 11.01
C ARG A 126 -0.59 -17.91 9.63
N ALA A 127 0.07 -17.40 8.60
CA ALA A 127 -0.41 -17.50 7.22
C ALA A 127 -0.57 -18.95 6.71
N ASP A 128 0.04 -19.94 7.38
CA ASP A 128 -0.06 -21.37 7.07
C ASP A 128 -1.29 -22.06 7.69
N ILE A 129 -2.11 -21.37 8.49
CA ILE A 129 -3.33 -21.94 9.07
C ILE A 129 -4.47 -21.88 8.03
N PRO A 130 -5.06 -23.04 7.65
CA PRO A 130 -6.20 -23.06 6.74
C PRO A 130 -7.39 -22.26 7.30
N GLY A 131 -8.01 -21.42 6.47
CA GLY A 131 -9.24 -20.69 6.83
C GLY A 131 -9.04 -19.33 7.50
N LEU A 132 -7.81 -18.81 7.57
CA LEU A 132 -7.63 -17.37 7.78
C LEU A 132 -8.27 -16.59 6.64
N PRO A 133 -9.03 -15.51 6.92
CA PRO A 133 -9.49 -14.60 5.89
C PRO A 133 -8.29 -13.79 5.38
N LEU A 134 -7.53 -14.37 4.45
CA LEU A 134 -6.67 -13.64 3.53
C LEU A 134 -7.40 -13.47 2.21
#